data_AF-A0A920WA87-F1
#
_entry.id   AF-A0A920WA87-F1
#
_cell.length_a   1.000
_cell.length_b   1.000
_cell.length_c   1.000
_cell.angle_alpha   90.00
_cell.angle_beta   90.00
_cell.angle_gamma   90.00
#
_symmetry.space_group_name_H-M   'P 1'
#
loop_
_entity.id
_entity.type
_entity.pdbx_description
1 polymer ?
#
loop_
_entity_poly.entity_id
_entity_poly.type
_entity_poly.pdbx_seq_one_letter_code
_entity_poly.pdbx_strand_id
1 'polypeptide(L)'
;MQESIRQTAATAKQKTTPITPDAAYNEMLSDPKVILVETRDPDNVPQNERTDNVIFVSMETFQAQAALDATERTLDERLTNPDQRIITT
;
A
#
# COMPACT_ATOMS: atom_id res chain seq x y z
N MET A 1 9.67 -24.35 14.30
CA MET A 1 9.92 -24.28 12.85
C MET A 1 9.58 -22.88 12.41
N GLN A 2 10.50 -22.15 11.78
CA GLN A 2 10.16 -20.86 11.15
C GLN A 2 9.18 -21.15 10.01
N GLU A 3 8.07 -20.40 9.96
CA GLU A 3 7.21 -20.42 8.78
C GLU A 3 7.98 -19.91 7.57
N SER A 4 7.79 -20.58 6.43
CA SER A 4 8.37 -20.08 5.18
C SER A 4 7.67 -18.79 4.75
N ILE A 5 8.39 -17.91 4.05
CA ILE A 5 7.83 -16.67 3.46
C ILE A 5 6.59 -16.96 2.63
N ARG A 6 6.55 -18.09 1.90
CA ARG A 6 5.39 -18.51 1.10
C ARG A 6 4.16 -18.75 1.96
N GLN A 7 4.34 -19.37 3.13
CA GLN A 7 3.25 -19.65 4.06
C GLN A 7 2.76 -18.38 4.73
N THR A 8 3.67 -17.50 5.17
CA THR A 8 3.32 -16.19 5.71
C THR A 8 2.54 -15.35 4.70
N ALA A 9 2.99 -15.30 3.44
CA ALA A 9 2.30 -14.57 2.38
C ALA A 9 0.92 -15.17 2.06
N ALA A 10 0.78 -16.50 2.05
CA ALA A 10 -0.52 -17.15 1.85
C ALA A 10 -1.51 -16.80 2.97
N THR A 11 -1.06 -16.82 4.23
CA THR A 11 -1.87 -16.42 5.39
C THR A 11 -2.26 -14.95 5.33
N ALA A 12 -1.35 -14.06 4.92
CA ALA A 12 -1.65 -12.64 4.76
C ALA A 12 -2.73 -12.41 3.69
N LYS A 13 -2.62 -13.07 2.53
CA LYS A 13 -3.61 -12.97 1.44
C LYS A 13 -5.02 -13.39 1.86
N GLN A 14 -5.14 -14.34 2.78
CA GLN A 14 -6.44 -14.77 3.32
C GLN A 14 -7.11 -13.71 4.22
N LYS A 15 -6.35 -12.75 4.74
CA LYS A 15 -6.85 -11.66 5.59
C LYS A 15 -7.15 -10.37 4.82
N THR A 16 -6.98 -10.39 3.50
CA THR A 16 -7.16 -9.24 2.62
C THR A 16 -8.22 -9.54 1.56
N THR A 17 -8.87 -8.50 1.05
CA THR A 17 -9.72 -8.64 -0.13
C THR A 17 -8.83 -8.59 -1.39
N PRO A 18 -8.70 -9.69 -2.15
CA PRO A 18 -7.89 -9.70 -3.35
C PRO A 18 -8.54 -8.82 -4.44
N ILE A 19 -7.70 -8.12 -5.19
CA ILE A 19 -8.09 -7.34 -6.37
C ILE A 19 -7.06 -7.56 -7.47
N THR A 20 -7.50 -7.53 -8.73
CA THR A 20 -6.58 -7.60 -9.87
C THR A 20 -5.95 -6.23 -10.14
N PRO A 21 -4.75 -6.17 -10.73
CA PRO A 21 -4.12 -4.89 -11.07
C PRO A 21 -5.01 -3.99 -11.92
N ASP A 22 -5.65 -4.53 -12.97
CA ASP A 22 -6.53 -3.75 -13.84
C ASP A 22 -7.75 -3.20 -13.10
N ALA A 23 -8.36 -3.98 -12.20
CA ALA A 23 -9.50 -3.52 -11.42
C ALA A 23 -9.09 -2.43 -10.42
N ALA A 24 -7.95 -2.60 -9.75
CA ALA A 24 -7.41 -1.61 -8.82
C ALA A 24 -7.11 -0.27 -9.52
N TYR A 25 -6.49 -0.33 -10.70
CA TYR A 25 -6.22 0.84 -11.51
C TYR A 25 -7.51 1.54 -11.96
N ASN A 26 -8.48 0.77 -12.47
CA ASN A 26 -9.77 1.33 -12.90
C ASN A 26 -10.55 1.96 -11.74
N GLU A 27 -10.54 1.35 -10.54
CA GLU A 27 -11.17 1.93 -9.36
C GLU A 27 -10.51 3.25 -8.95
N MET A 28 -9.18 3.32 -8.94
CA MET A 28 -8.44 4.55 -8.64
C MET A 28 -8.80 5.69 -9.61
N LEU A 29 -8.95 5.39 -10.91
CA LEU A 29 -9.35 6.39 -11.90
C LEU A 29 -10.81 6.83 -11.77
N SER A 30 -11.68 5.95 -11.27
CA SER A 30 -13.13 6.18 -11.23
C SER A 30 -13.60 6.84 -9.94
N ASP A 31 -12.89 6.64 -8.82
CA ASP A 31 -13.24 7.20 -7.52
C ASP A 31 -12.03 7.88 -6.86
N PRO A 32 -12.04 9.22 -6.68
CA PRO A 32 -10.93 9.94 -6.04
C PRO A 32 -10.73 9.58 -4.56
N LYS A 33 -11.62 8.82 -3.94
CA LYS A 33 -11.46 8.29 -2.58
C LYS A 33 -10.65 7.00 -2.53
N VAL A 34 -10.35 6.39 -3.68
CA VAL A 34 -9.51 5.21 -3.78
C VAL A 34 -8.05 5.66 -3.89
N ILE A 35 -7.22 5.11 -3.01
CA ILE A 35 -5.79 5.38 -2.98
C ILE A 35 -5.02 4.09 -3.21
N LEU A 36 -4.10 4.13 -4.17
CA LEU A 36 -3.10 3.10 -4.34
C LEU A 36 -1.87 3.42 -3.49
N VAL A 37 -1.45 2.45 -2.68
CA VAL A 37 -0.22 2.49 -1.89
C VAL A 37 0.74 1.45 -2.46
N GLU A 38 1.83 1.91 -3.05
CA GLU A 38 2.89 1.06 -3.59
C GLU A 38 3.92 0.78 -2.50
N THR A 39 4.10 -0.50 -2.17
CA THR A 39 4.97 -0.93 -1.07
C THR A 39 6.40 -1.26 -1.49
N ARG A 40 6.67 -1.33 -2.80
CA ARG A 40 8.03 -1.40 -3.33
C ARG A 40 8.76 -0.09 -3.08
N ASP A 41 10.08 -0.21 -2.93
CA ASP A 41 10.96 0.94 -2.90
C ASP A 41 10.83 1.71 -4.24
N PRO A 42 10.54 3.03 -4.21
CA PRO A 42 10.41 3.83 -5.42
C PRO A 42 11.64 3.72 -6.32
N ASP A 43 12.86 3.62 -5.79
CA ASP A 43 14.08 3.53 -6.60
C ASP A 43 14.14 2.21 -7.41
N ASN A 44 13.39 1.19 -6.99
CA ASN A 44 13.28 -0.10 -7.66
C ASN A 44 12.08 -0.21 -8.61
N VAL A 45 11.26 0.85 -8.75
CA VAL A 45 10.12 0.87 -9.68
C VAL A 45 10.48 1.70 -10.91
N PRO A 46 10.59 1.07 -12.11
CA PRO A 46 10.84 1.79 -13.36
C PRO A 46 9.80 2.88 -13.61
N GLN A 47 10.23 4.05 -14.11
CA GLN A 47 9.34 5.19 -14.35
C GLN A 47 8.14 4.85 -15.25
N ASN A 48 8.35 3.98 -16.24
CA ASN A 48 7.29 3.52 -17.17
C ASN A 48 6.30 2.52 -16.54
N GLU A 49 6.57 2.05 -15.32
CA GLU A 49 5.67 1.19 -14.53
C GLU A 49 4.99 1.95 -13.39
N ARG A 50 5.29 3.25 -13.23
CA ARG A 50 4.65 4.09 -12.22
C ARG A 50 3.33 4.63 -12.74
N THR A 51 2.40 4.79 -11.81
CA THR A 51 1.10 5.40 -12.04
C THR A 51 1.02 6.69 -11.23
N ASP A 52 0.37 7.71 -11.80
CA ASP A 52 0.11 8.96 -11.09
C ASP A 52 -0.88 8.73 -9.93
N ASN A 53 -0.88 9.63 -8.94
CA ASN A 53 -1.76 9.54 -7.76
C ASN A 53 -1.53 8.31 -6.85
N VAL A 54 -0.34 7.70 -6.91
CA VAL A 54 0.09 6.63 -6.00
C VAL A 54 0.86 7.22 -4.80
N ILE A 55 0.70 6.64 -3.61
CA ILE A 55 1.58 6.87 -2.46
C ILE A 55 2.65 5.79 -2.44
N PHE A 56 3.93 6.16 -2.45
CA PHE A 56 5.01 5.21 -2.22
C PHE A 56 5.28 5.12 -0.72
N VAL A 57 5.17 3.92 -0.15
CA VAL A 57 5.56 3.64 1.24
C VAL A 57 6.34 2.34 1.26
N SER A 58 7.67 2.42 1.27
CA SER A 58 8.49 1.21 1.39
C SER A 58 8.19 0.48 2.70
N MET A 59 8.36 -0.85 2.72
CA MET A 59 8.15 -1.65 3.94
C MET A 59 9.05 -1.22 5.11
N GLU A 60 10.26 -0.73 4.83
CA GLU A 60 11.15 -0.17 5.86
C GLU A 60 10.59 1.11 6.46
N THR A 61 10.13 2.04 5.62
CA THR A 61 9.48 3.27 6.07
C THR A 61 8.21 2.97 6.85
N PHE A 62 7.40 2.00 6.39
CA PHE A 62 6.20 1.57 7.08
C PHE A 62 6.51 1.07 8.50
N GLN A 63 7.51 0.20 8.65
CA GLN A 63 7.92 -0.31 9.96
C GLN A 63 8.45 0.79 10.88
N ALA A 64 9.27 1.70 10.35
CA ALA A 64 9.79 2.83 11.12
C ALA A 64 8.64 3.72 11.63
N GLN A 65 7.67 4.05 10.79
CA GLN A 65 6.50 4.86 11.18
C GLN A 65 5.58 4.12 12.16
N ALA A 66 5.40 2.82 11.99
CA ALA A 66 4.57 2.01 12.89
C ALA A 66 5.13 1.94 14.32
N ALA A 67 6.45 2.10 14.49
CA ALA A 67 7.12 2.12 15.78
C ALA A 67 7.01 3.46 16.52
N LEU A 68 6.63 4.54 15.84
CA LEU A 68 6.46 5.88 16.43
C LEU A 68 5.10 6.04 17.10
N ASP A 69 5.03 6.97 18.06
CA ASP A 69 3.77 7.43 18.64
C ASP A 69 2.91 8.12 17.58
N ALA A 70 1.59 8.03 17.71
CA ALA A 70 0.67 8.52 16.68
C ALA A 70 0.83 10.02 16.37
N THR A 71 1.25 10.82 17.35
CA THR A 71 1.51 12.26 17.20
C THR A 71 2.80 12.57 16.45
N GLU A 72 3.70 11.59 16.30
CA GLU A 72 5.00 11.72 15.65
C GLU A 72 5.03 11.09 14.25
N ARG A 73 3.99 10.34 13.89
CA ARG A 73 3.86 9.71 12.58
C ARG A 73 3.67 10.77 11.50
N THR A 74 4.46 10.65 10.44
CA THR A 74 4.26 11.44 9.22
C THR A 74 3.37 10.63 8.28
N LEU A 75 2.14 11.08 8.09
CA LEU A 75 1.18 10.48 7.17
C LEU A 75 0.98 11.39 5.97
N ASP A 76 0.88 10.81 4.77
CA ASP A 76 0.38 11.54 3.60
C ASP A 76 -1.02 12.08 3.94
N GLU A 77 -1.28 13.35 3.66
CA GLU A 77 -2.54 14.02 4.00
C GLU A 77 -3.76 13.29 3.45
N ARG A 78 -3.59 12.59 2.33
CA ARG A 78 -4.68 11.78 1.78
C ARG A 78 -5.10 10.73 2.81
N LEU A 79 -4.20 10.07 3.53
CA LEU A 79 -4.52 8.99 4.48
C LEU A 79 -5.26 9.44 5.77
N THR A 80 -5.54 10.73 5.96
CA THR A 80 -6.25 11.20 7.16
C THR A 80 -7.77 11.02 7.08
N ASN A 81 -8.32 10.73 5.90
CA ASN A 81 -9.76 10.52 5.73
C ASN A 81 -10.14 9.05 5.99
N PRO A 82 -10.95 8.76 7.02
CA PRO A 82 -11.32 7.39 7.39
C PRO A 82 -12.25 6.69 6.39
N ASP A 83 -12.91 7.43 5.50
CA ASP A 83 -13.84 6.87 4.49
C ASP A 83 -13.13 6.46 3.18
N GLN A 84 -11.81 6.48 3.17
CA GLN A 84 -11.03 6.10 1.98
C GLN A 84 -10.90 4.61 1.82
N ARG A 85 -10.82 4.20 0.54
CA ARG A 85 -10.47 2.84 0.18
C ARG A 85 -8.99 2.77 -0.14
N ILE A 86 -8.24 2.02 0.67
CA ILE A 86 -6.82 1.78 0.46
C ILE A 86 -6.65 0.47 -0.30
N ILE A 87 -5.90 0.51 -1.39
CA ILE A 87 -5.45 -0.66 -2.13
C ILE A 87 -3.93 -0.67 -2.08
N THR A 88 -3.34 -1.75 -1.58
CA THR A 88 -1.88 -1.90 -1.49
C THR A 88 -1.37 -2.79 -2.61
N THR A 89 -0.30 -2.37 -3.28
CA THR A 89 0.39 -3.15 -4.35
C THR A 89 1.80 -3.55 -3.96
#